data_AF-A0A6A4X2F5-F1
#
_entry.id   AF-A0A6A4X2F5-F1
#
_cell.length_a   1.000
_cell.length_b   1.000
_cell.length_c   1.000
_cell.angle_alpha   90.00
_cell.angle_beta   90.00
_cell.angle_gamma   90.00
#
_symmetry.space_group_name_H-M   'P 1'
#
loop_
_entity.id
_entity.type
_entity.pdbx_description
1 polymer ?
#
loop_
_entity_poly.entity_id
_entity_poly.type
_entity_poly.pdbx_seq_one_letter_code
_entity_poly.pdbx_strand_id
1 'polypeptide(L)'
;MQMCVVEMTERPDKPLYHFEHFIDGSYVKYNSNSGFVRDENLRLTPQAFSHFTFERSGHELVVVDIQGVGDLYTDPQIHTADGESYGDGNLGTRGMALFFHSHVCNTICHSLNLTAFDLAPTESKELSTQIKLQVRERQGDRQTDRQTDRQTDR
;
A
#
# COMPACT_ATOMS: atom_id res chain seq x y z
N MET A 1 15.28 -6.33 17.70
CA MET A 1 14.66 -7.35 16.82
C MET A 1 13.21 -6.92 16.66
N GLN A 2 12.73 -6.67 15.44
CA GLN A 2 11.39 -6.08 15.23
C GLN A 2 10.30 -7.16 15.10
N MET A 3 10.67 -8.35 14.63
CA MET A 3 9.84 -9.56 14.58
C MET A 3 10.65 -10.79 15.03
N CYS A 4 10.01 -11.76 15.68
CA CYS A 4 10.61 -13.04 16.05
C CYS A 4 9.60 -14.19 15.94
N VAL A 5 10.13 -15.42 15.82
CA VAL A 5 9.34 -16.64 15.90
C VAL A 5 9.57 -17.25 17.28
N VAL A 6 8.48 -17.55 18.00
CA VAL A 6 8.53 -18.14 19.34
C VAL A 6 7.85 -19.51 19.31
N GLU A 7 8.56 -20.53 19.81
CA GLU A 7 7.99 -21.85 20.08
C GLU A 7 7.43 -21.89 21.51
N MET A 8 6.15 -22.21 21.66
CA MET A 8 5.53 -22.39 22.97
C MET A 8 5.79 -23.81 23.48
N THR A 9 7.02 -24.08 23.95
CA THR A 9 7.51 -25.42 24.30
C THR A 9 6.71 -26.14 25.39
N GLU A 10 5.97 -25.40 26.22
CA GLU A 10 5.16 -25.93 27.32
C GLU A 10 3.71 -26.29 26.90
N ARG A 11 3.30 -26.02 25.66
CA ARG A 11 1.96 -26.35 25.16
C ARG A 11 1.97 -27.67 24.37
N PRO A 12 0.85 -28.43 24.34
CA PRO A 12 0.69 -29.54 23.40
C PRO A 12 1.03 -29.09 21.97
N ASP A 13 1.72 -29.96 21.23
CA ASP A 13 2.18 -29.74 19.85
C ASP A 13 3.22 -28.62 19.63
N LYS A 14 3.69 -27.98 20.71
CA LYS A 14 4.74 -26.93 20.68
C LYS A 14 4.54 -25.89 19.55
N PRO A 15 3.38 -25.24 19.48
CA PRO A 15 3.05 -24.35 18.37
C PRO A 15 4.03 -23.18 18.26
N LEU A 16 4.29 -22.79 17.00
CA LEU A 16 5.06 -21.61 16.64
C LEU A 16 4.13 -20.40 16.46
N TYR A 17 4.59 -19.24 16.91
CA TYR A 17 3.91 -17.95 16.73
C TYR A 17 4.89 -16.89 16.25
N HIS A 18 4.39 -15.94 15.49
CA HIS A 18 5.11 -14.71 15.17
C HIS A 18 4.80 -13.66 16.24
N PHE A 19 5.84 -13.01 16.73
CA PHE A 19 5.76 -11.93 17.71
C PHE A 19 6.46 -10.71 17.13
N GLU A 20 5.92 -9.54 17.42
CA GLU A 20 6.50 -8.26 17.06
C GLU A 20 6.22 -7.24 18.17
N HIS A 21 6.89 -6.09 18.10
CA HIS A 21 6.59 -5.01 19.03
C HIS A 21 5.20 -4.44 18.78
N PHE A 22 4.47 -4.18 19.87
CA PHE A 22 3.24 -3.40 19.78
C PHE A 22 3.56 -1.99 19.24
N ILE A 23 2.81 -1.58 18.22
CA ILE A 23 2.91 -0.24 17.63
C ILE A 23 1.73 0.58 18.12
N ASP A 24 2.01 1.56 18.97
CA ASP A 24 0.98 2.47 19.50
C ASP A 24 0.55 3.50 18.45
N GLY A 25 -0.77 3.75 18.37
CA GLY A 25 -1.38 4.75 17.48
C GLY A 25 -2.38 4.17 16.46
N SER A 26 -2.78 5.01 15.50
CA SER A 26 -3.81 4.64 14.52
C SER A 26 -3.20 3.79 13.39
N TYR A 27 -3.58 2.52 13.36
CA TYR A 27 -3.14 1.59 12.33
C TYR A 27 -3.83 1.88 11.00
N VAL A 28 -3.04 2.00 9.93
CA VAL A 28 -3.53 2.25 8.57
C VAL A 28 -2.87 1.29 7.60
N LYS A 29 -3.68 0.70 6.71
CA LYS A 29 -3.22 -0.05 5.53
C LYS A 29 -3.23 0.86 4.31
N TYR A 30 -2.05 1.20 3.79
CA TYR A 30 -1.86 2.21 2.76
C TYR A 30 -1.99 1.65 1.33
N ASN A 31 -1.59 0.41 1.10
CA ASN A 31 -1.90 -0.35 -0.13
C ASN A 31 -2.12 -1.82 0.21
N SER A 32 -2.68 -2.59 -0.73
CA SER A 32 -2.82 -4.03 -0.64
C SER A 32 -1.86 -4.78 -1.55
N ASN A 33 -1.62 -6.05 -1.25
CA ASN A 33 -0.93 -6.98 -2.15
C ASN A 33 -1.69 -7.30 -3.45
N SER A 34 -2.91 -6.78 -3.63
CA SER A 34 -3.80 -7.01 -4.78
C SER A 34 -4.14 -5.74 -5.56
N GLY A 35 -3.40 -4.65 -5.34
CA GLY A 35 -3.55 -3.39 -6.09
C GLY A 35 -4.61 -2.43 -5.54
N PHE A 36 -5.20 -2.70 -4.38
CA PHE A 36 -6.20 -1.83 -3.76
C PHE A 36 -5.55 -0.74 -2.90
N VAL A 37 -5.89 0.52 -3.13
CA VAL A 37 -5.49 1.67 -2.30
C VAL A 37 -6.75 2.25 -1.65
N ARG A 38 -6.78 2.35 -0.32
CA ARG A 38 -7.89 3.02 0.39
C ARG A 38 -7.78 4.53 0.23
N ASP A 39 -8.85 5.13 -0.27
CA ASP A 39 -8.91 6.52 -0.70
C ASP A 39 -8.70 7.52 0.45
N GLU A 40 -9.20 7.21 1.65
CA GLU A 40 -9.24 8.16 2.77
C GLU A 40 -7.85 8.52 3.36
N ASN A 41 -6.82 7.70 3.11
CA ASN A 41 -5.47 7.84 3.69
C ASN A 41 -4.34 7.80 2.66
N LEU A 42 -4.55 8.40 1.49
CA LEU A 42 -3.58 8.47 0.39
C LEU A 42 -2.32 9.27 0.78
N ARG A 43 -1.34 8.57 1.38
CA ARG A 43 0.00 9.08 1.66
C ARG A 43 0.93 8.78 0.49
N LEU A 44 1.83 9.72 0.19
CA LEU A 44 2.76 9.61 -0.95
C LEU A 44 3.89 8.60 -0.68
N THR A 45 4.43 8.60 0.54
CA THR A 45 5.60 7.79 0.93
C THR A 45 5.39 6.30 0.75
N PRO A 46 4.28 5.67 1.22
CA PRO A 46 4.05 4.23 1.02
C PRO A 46 4.04 3.81 -0.45
N GLN A 47 3.37 4.59 -1.32
CA GLN A 47 3.29 4.26 -2.75
C GLN A 47 4.62 4.45 -3.46
N ALA A 48 5.34 5.53 -3.12
CA ALA A 48 6.67 5.79 -3.65
C ALA A 48 7.70 4.75 -3.17
N PHE A 49 7.56 4.26 -1.94
CA PHE A 49 8.40 3.19 -1.40
C PHE A 49 8.20 1.88 -2.18
N SER A 50 6.95 1.46 -2.39
CA SER A 50 6.66 0.27 -3.21
C SER A 50 7.27 0.42 -4.61
N HIS A 51 7.04 1.54 -5.30
CA HIS A 51 7.65 1.80 -6.61
C HIS A 51 9.19 1.81 -6.58
N PHE A 52 9.78 2.42 -5.55
CA PHE A 52 11.23 2.43 -5.35
C PHE A 52 11.80 1.03 -5.21
N THR A 53 11.13 0.11 -4.50
CA THR A 53 11.61 -1.27 -4.35
C THR A 53 11.63 -2.03 -5.67
N PHE A 54 10.65 -1.78 -6.54
CA PHE A 54 10.61 -2.33 -7.89
C PHE A 54 11.77 -1.84 -8.75
N GLU A 55 11.96 -0.53 -8.85
CA GLU A 55 13.08 0.04 -9.62
C GLU A 55 14.44 -0.36 -9.06
N ARG A 56 14.60 -0.32 -7.74
CA ARG A 56 15.90 -0.58 -7.10
C ARG A 56 16.31 -2.05 -7.17
N SER A 57 15.36 -2.97 -7.24
CA SER A 57 15.64 -4.40 -7.41
C SER A 57 15.95 -4.80 -8.84
N GLY A 58 15.89 -3.87 -9.81
CA GLY A 58 16.02 -4.21 -11.23
C GLY A 58 14.78 -4.94 -11.76
N HIS A 59 13.60 -4.60 -11.21
CA HIS A 59 12.30 -5.16 -11.58
C HIS A 59 12.08 -6.62 -11.13
N GLU A 60 12.95 -7.14 -10.26
CA GLU A 60 12.90 -8.52 -9.77
C GLU A 60 11.91 -8.72 -8.60
N LEU A 61 11.61 -7.66 -7.83
CA LEU A 61 10.63 -7.73 -6.75
C LEU A 61 9.94 -6.39 -6.48
N VAL A 62 8.78 -6.42 -5.82
CA VAL A 62 8.12 -5.23 -5.27
C VAL A 62 7.62 -5.53 -3.86
N VAL A 63 7.82 -4.57 -2.94
CA VAL A 63 7.29 -4.62 -1.59
C VAL A 63 5.97 -3.86 -1.55
N VAL A 64 4.90 -4.54 -1.12
CA VAL A 64 3.52 -4.05 -1.05
C VAL A 64 2.92 -4.42 0.32
N ASP A 65 1.61 -4.25 0.49
CA ASP A 65 0.93 -4.40 1.77
C ASP A 65 1.53 -3.46 2.84
N ILE A 66 1.85 -2.23 2.44
CA ILE A 66 2.45 -1.24 3.33
C ILE A 66 1.40 -0.79 4.35
N GLN A 67 1.65 -1.14 5.61
CA GLN A 67 0.70 -0.92 6.71
C GLN A 67 1.41 -0.68 8.04
N GLY A 68 0.78 0.05 8.95
CA GLY A 68 1.34 0.37 10.26
C GLY A 68 0.85 1.70 10.81
N VAL A 69 1.65 2.35 11.68
CA VAL A 69 1.33 3.66 12.28
C VAL A 69 2.33 4.70 11.79
N GLY A 70 1.84 5.74 11.11
CA GLY A 70 2.72 6.72 10.48
C GLY A 70 3.63 6.03 9.46
N ASP A 71 4.95 6.22 9.59
CA ASP A 71 5.98 5.56 8.76
C ASP A 71 6.68 4.38 9.45
N LEU A 72 6.14 3.91 10.57
CA LEU A 72 6.57 2.66 11.18
C LEU A 72 5.67 1.53 10.64
N TYR A 73 6.21 0.78 9.68
CA TYR A 73 5.49 -0.28 8.99
C TYR A 73 5.73 -1.66 9.60
N THR A 74 4.78 -2.56 9.39
CA THR A 74 4.89 -3.99 9.72
C THR A 74 4.14 -4.87 8.72
N ASP A 75 4.39 -6.18 8.78
CA ASP A 75 3.74 -7.24 7.99
C ASP A 75 3.63 -6.92 6.47
N PRO A 76 4.76 -6.64 5.78
CA PRO A 76 4.72 -6.37 4.34
C PRO A 76 4.56 -7.68 3.54
N GLN A 77 4.08 -7.56 2.30
CA GLN A 77 4.14 -8.63 1.31
C GLN A 77 5.17 -8.31 0.22
N ILE A 78 5.84 -9.34 -0.28
CA ILE A 78 6.76 -9.23 -1.42
C ILE A 78 6.20 -10.04 -2.58
N HIS A 79 6.15 -9.43 -3.77
CA HIS A 79 5.97 -10.15 -5.03
C HIS A 79 7.30 -10.23 -5.74
N THR A 80 7.63 -11.38 -6.33
CA THR A 80 8.88 -11.60 -7.09
C THR A 80 8.59 -11.95 -8.55
N ALA A 81 9.54 -11.72 -9.44
CA ALA A 81 9.36 -12.00 -10.87
C ALA A 81 9.18 -13.50 -11.15
N ASP A 82 9.85 -14.36 -10.38
CA ASP A 82 9.72 -15.81 -10.44
C ASP A 82 8.45 -16.36 -9.75
N GLY A 83 7.81 -15.55 -8.90
CA GLY A 83 6.66 -15.97 -8.09
C GLY A 83 7.01 -16.92 -6.96
N GLU A 84 8.30 -17.11 -6.66
CA GLU A 84 8.80 -18.02 -5.63
C GLU A 84 9.18 -17.27 -4.35
N SER A 85 9.25 -17.99 -3.23
CA SER A 85 9.56 -17.43 -1.89
C SER A 85 8.49 -16.48 -1.34
N TYR A 86 8.69 -15.99 -0.11
CA TYR A 86 7.85 -14.98 0.57
C TYR A 86 6.38 -15.37 0.81
N GLY A 87 6.11 -16.67 0.83
CA GLY A 87 4.83 -17.26 1.24
C GLY A 87 3.71 -17.12 0.20
N ASP A 88 2.55 -17.68 0.53
CA ASP A 88 1.40 -17.79 -0.39
C ASP A 88 0.82 -16.45 -0.84
N GLY A 89 1.18 -15.36 -0.16
CA GLY A 89 0.78 -14.00 -0.55
C GLY A 89 1.60 -13.41 -1.70
N ASN A 90 2.68 -14.08 -2.14
CA ASN A 90 3.43 -13.73 -3.35
C ASN A 90 2.60 -14.10 -4.57
N LEU A 91 2.06 -13.09 -5.24
CA LEU A 91 1.26 -13.24 -6.46
C LEU A 91 2.11 -13.08 -7.73
N GLY A 92 3.43 -13.08 -7.60
CA GLY A 92 4.39 -12.93 -8.67
C GLY A 92 4.17 -11.68 -9.53
N THR A 93 4.43 -11.82 -10.83
CA THR A 93 4.22 -10.75 -11.82
C THR A 93 2.76 -10.26 -11.89
N ARG A 94 1.79 -11.11 -11.57
CA ARG A 94 0.38 -10.69 -11.46
C ARG A 94 0.20 -9.67 -10.32
N GLY A 95 0.82 -9.91 -9.16
CA GLY A 95 0.80 -8.98 -8.04
C GLY A 95 1.46 -7.64 -8.38
N MET A 96 2.59 -7.68 -9.08
CA MET A 96 3.29 -6.49 -9.59
C MET A 96 2.40 -5.68 -10.54
N ALA A 97 1.78 -6.35 -11.52
CA ALA A 97 0.90 -5.70 -12.49
C ALA A 97 -0.30 -5.05 -11.79
N LEU A 98 -0.90 -5.71 -10.80
CA LEU A 98 -2.00 -5.15 -10.02
C LEU A 98 -1.60 -3.89 -9.25
N PHE A 99 -0.39 -3.86 -8.67
CA PHE A 99 0.13 -2.64 -8.05
C PHE A 99 0.26 -1.50 -9.07
N PHE A 100 0.91 -1.74 -10.21
CA PHE A 100 1.14 -0.69 -11.20
C PHE A 100 -0.12 -0.24 -11.95
N HIS A 101 -1.12 -1.11 -12.06
CA HIS A 101 -2.42 -0.76 -12.65
C HIS A 101 -3.15 0.34 -11.87
N SER A 102 -2.94 0.44 -10.56
CA SER A 102 -3.54 1.49 -9.71
C SER A 102 -2.54 2.56 -9.24
N HIS A 103 -1.24 2.36 -9.46
CA HIS A 103 -0.21 3.30 -9.02
C HIS A 103 -0.14 4.53 -9.91
N VAL A 104 -0.11 5.70 -9.28
CA VAL A 104 0.24 6.96 -9.93
C VAL A 104 1.49 7.53 -9.30
N CYS A 105 2.50 7.78 -10.15
CA CYS A 105 3.70 8.46 -9.71
C CYS A 105 3.37 9.78 -9.05
N ASN A 106 3.94 10.00 -7.86
CA ASN A 106 3.77 11.21 -7.09
C ASN A 106 5.08 12.00 -7.02
N THR A 107 5.06 13.13 -6.30
CA THR A 107 6.23 14.02 -6.18
C THR A 107 7.48 13.33 -5.63
N ILE A 108 7.32 12.32 -4.76
CA ILE A 108 8.44 11.54 -4.22
C ILE A 108 9.01 10.60 -5.28
N CYS A 109 8.14 9.93 -6.07
CA CYS A 109 8.60 9.13 -7.21
C CYS A 109 9.45 9.98 -8.16
N HIS A 110 8.99 11.19 -8.47
CA HIS A 110 9.71 12.12 -9.34
C HIS A 110 11.01 12.63 -8.70
N SER A 111 11.03 12.94 -7.40
CA SER A 111 12.27 13.39 -6.73
C SER A 111 13.33 12.29 -6.64
N LEU A 112 12.90 11.02 -6.62
CA LEU A 112 13.78 9.85 -6.66
C LEU A 112 14.19 9.46 -8.09
N ASN A 113 13.72 10.18 -9.12
CA ASN A 113 13.92 9.88 -10.54
C ASN A 113 13.50 8.43 -10.91
N LEU A 114 12.39 7.96 -10.37
CA LEU A 114 11.83 6.65 -10.73
C LEU A 114 11.20 6.70 -12.11
N THR A 115 11.45 5.67 -12.92
CA THR A 115 10.84 5.51 -14.25
C THR A 115 9.34 5.29 -14.09
N ALA A 116 8.50 6.04 -14.81
CA ALA A 116 7.07 5.77 -14.81
C ALA A 116 6.78 4.43 -15.49
N PHE A 117 5.92 3.61 -14.90
CA PHE A 117 5.50 2.35 -15.49
C PHE A 117 4.68 2.59 -16.75
N ASP A 118 4.98 1.85 -17.82
CA ASP A 118 4.34 2.01 -19.12
C ASP A 118 3.00 1.26 -19.15
N LEU A 119 1.91 1.98 -18.95
CA LEU A 119 0.55 1.45 -19.00
C LEU A 119 -0.02 1.57 -20.42
N ALA A 120 -0.85 0.60 -20.83
CA ALA A 120 -1.54 0.71 -22.11
C ALA A 120 -2.42 1.98 -22.13
N PRO A 121 -2.66 2.61 -23.30
CA PRO A 121 -3.46 3.84 -23.39
C PRO A 121 -4.87 3.70 -22.78
N THR A 122 -5.44 2.50 -22.84
CA THR A 122 -6.74 2.17 -22.23
C THR A 122 -6.65 2.20 -20.70
N GLU A 123 -5.66 1.53 -20.12
CA GLU A 123 -5.44 1.46 -18.67
C GLU A 123 -5.11 2.85 -18.10
N SER A 124 -4.26 3.62 -18.79
CA SER A 124 -3.94 5.01 -18.43
C SER A 124 -5.19 5.90 -18.37
N LYS A 125 -6.11 5.71 -19.33
CA LYS A 125 -7.37 6.46 -19.39
C LYS A 125 -8.34 6.04 -18.28
N GLU A 126 -8.41 4.75 -17.98
CA GLU A 126 -9.22 4.20 -16.89
C GLU A 126 -8.74 4.73 -15.54
N LEU A 127 -7.44 4.62 -15.25
CA LEU A 127 -6.81 5.14 -14.04
C LEU A 127 -7.04 6.65 -13.88
N SER A 128 -6.84 7.42 -14.95
CA SER A 128 -7.11 8.86 -14.96
C SER A 128 -8.58 9.19 -14.67
N THR A 129 -9.51 8.34 -15.11
CA THR A 129 -10.96 8.54 -14.87
C THR A 129 -11.31 8.21 -13.43
N GLN A 130 -10.77 7.10 -12.90
CA GLN A 130 -10.97 6.69 -11.51
C GLN A 130 -10.48 7.78 -10.55
N ILE A 131 -9.29 8.33 -10.76
CA ILE A 131 -8.75 9.44 -9.95
C ILE A 131 -9.64 10.67 -10.01
N LYS A 132 -10.16 11.03 -11.19
CA LYS A 132 -11.07 12.18 -11.33
C LYS A 132 -12.37 12.00 -10.54
N LEU A 133 -12.90 10.79 -10.49
CA LEU A 133 -14.09 10.47 -9.70
C LEU A 133 -13.78 10.59 -8.20
N GLN A 134 -12.67 10.00 -7.75
CA GLN A 134 -12.23 10.08 -6.35
C GLN A 134 -12.00 11.53 -5.88
N VAL A 135 -11.37 12.37 -6.72
CA VAL A 135 -11.17 13.80 -6.41
C VAL A 135 -12.51 14.55 -6.33
N ARG A 136 -13.49 14.21 -7.17
CA ARG A 136 -14.83 14.84 -7.16
C ARG A 136 -15.63 14.47 -5.93
N GLU A 137 -15.64 13.19 -5.54
CA GLU A 137 -16.32 12.71 -4.32
C GLU A 137 -15.79 13.45 -3.09
N ARG A 138 -14.47 13.56 -2.95
CA ARG A 138 -13.82 14.34 -1.87
C ARG A 138 -14.18 15.83 -1.85
N GLN A 139 -14.43 16.45 -3.01
CA GLN A 139 -14.86 17.85 -3.09
C GLN A 139 -16.35 18.02 -2.74
N GLY A 140 -17.18 17.03 -3.09
CA GLY A 140 -18.59 16.96 -2.71
C GLY A 140 -18.77 16.84 -1.19
N ASP A 141 -18.06 15.90 -0.55
CA ASP A 141 -18.17 15.66 0.90
C ASP A 141 -17.70 16.86 1.73
N ARG A 142 -16.63 17.55 1.28
CA ARG A 142 -16.15 18.79 1.92
C ARG A 142 -17.14 19.97 1.81
N GLN A 143 -18.03 19.97 0.83
CA GLN A 143 -19.07 20.99 0.69
C GLN A 143 -20.28 20.71 1.60
N THR A 144 -20.63 19.44 1.81
CA THR A 144 -21.71 19.04 2.73
C THR A 144 -21.32 19.24 4.20
N ASP A 145 -20.08 18.93 4.60
CA ASP A 145 -19.61 19.15 5.97
C ASP A 145 -19.54 20.64 6.37
N ARG A 146 -19.21 21.52 5.42
CA ARG A 146 -19.21 22.98 5.66
C ARG A 146 -20.61 23.58 5.80
N GLN A 147 -21.65 22.88 5.33
CA GLN A 147 -23.04 23.32 5.48
C GLN A 147 -23.66 22.85 6.80
N THR A 148 -23.29 21.68 7.31
CA THR A 148 -23.76 21.16 8.60
C THR A 148 -23.14 21.90 9.79
N ASP A 149 -21.87 22.31 9.73
CA ASP A 149 -21.23 23.11 10.79
C ASP A 149 -21.78 24.55 10.92
N ARG A 150 -22.48 25.07 9.90
CA ARG A 150 -23.14 26.40 9.99
C ARG A 150 -24.55 26.34 10.59
N GLN A 151 -25.08 25.14 10.84
CA GLN A 151 -26.44 24.94 11.33
C GLN A 151 -26.54 24.52 12.80
N THR A 152 -25.40 24.26 13.46
CA THR A 152 -25.34 23.86 14.88
C THR A 152 -24.94 24.98 15.86
N ASP A 153 -24.62 26.19 15.37
CA ASP A 153 -24.37 27.39 16.19
C ASP A 153 -25.61 28.31 16.30
N ARG A 154 -26.79 27.76 16.62
CA ARG A 154 -27.98 28.54 17.03
C ARG A 154 -28.69 27.95 18.22
#